data_AF-A0A0D2EH49-F1
#
_entry.id   AF-A0A0D2EH49-F1
#
_cell.length_a   1.000
_cell.length_b   1.000
_cell.length_c   1.000
_cell.angle_alpha   90.00
_cell.angle_beta   90.00
_cell.angle_gamma   90.00
#
_symmetry.space_group_name_H-M   'P 1'
#
loop_
_entity.id
_entity.type
_entity.pdbx_description
1 polymer ?
#
loop_
_entity_poly.entity_id
_entity_poly.type
_entity_poly.pdbx_seq_one_letter_code
_entity_poly.pdbx_strand_id
1 'polypeptide(L)'
;MGLAVLPPEPEEEDVQIDAYDDSDQDSDVSVQDDGGRPSKRRRLSSSSRQIALPGEVITDDTQWMRGHGTFMPEQSTTMIATLAGPLKKTNKLLSVAPLRARYTPEIGDLVVGRIVEVQKSQWKVDVAAPLLAQLPLSSINLPGGVLRRRTTADELQMRNYFQEGDLLVAEVQQLRSSDGTANLHTRSLKYGKLRNGMFLAVSGTGGGGGVVRSRRQVFTINSGAQGGGDVNVILGVNGYIWLSKHMEQVEDQGRMSGGVSISNLDDVVSSAIYSSQNDDIGEGTRREIARISECIKILAEDGVRVDEDTVVKAYEAAVDAEMDVMTDQEVVTTSFSHEVRKRILDAALH
;
A
#
# COMPACT_ATOMS: atom_id res chain seq x y z
N MET A 1 -22.51 -40.74 -14.79
CA MET A 1 -21.63 -40.65 -15.97
C MET A 1 -20.95 -39.31 -15.91
N GLY A 2 -19.64 -39.28 -15.63
CA GLY A 2 -18.86 -38.04 -15.54
C GLY A 2 -18.32 -37.65 -16.91
N LEU A 3 -18.44 -36.37 -17.27
CA LEU A 3 -17.84 -35.79 -18.47
C LEU A 3 -16.32 -35.68 -18.26
N ALA A 4 -15.54 -36.38 -19.09
CA ALA A 4 -14.09 -36.21 -19.15
C ALA A 4 -13.76 -35.15 -20.20
N VAL A 5 -13.10 -34.07 -19.78
CA VAL A 5 -12.54 -33.04 -20.67
C VAL A 5 -11.13 -33.47 -21.04
N LEU A 6 -10.89 -33.69 -22.34
CA LEU A 6 -9.56 -34.01 -22.87
C LEU A 6 -8.69 -32.73 -22.96
N PRO A 7 -7.36 -32.84 -22.76
CA PRO A 7 -6.45 -31.73 -23.00
C PRO A 7 -6.41 -31.34 -24.49
N PRO A 8 -6.19 -30.05 -24.82
CA PRO A 8 -6.12 -29.59 -26.20
C PRO A 8 -4.90 -30.17 -26.93
N GLU A 9 -5.06 -30.47 -28.21
CA GLU A 9 -3.95 -30.87 -29.09
C GLU A 9 -2.98 -29.68 -29.28
N PRO A 10 -1.66 -29.94 -29.37
CA PRO A 10 -0.69 -28.87 -29.63
C PRO A 10 -0.85 -28.35 -31.06
N GLU A 11 -1.05 -27.04 -31.20
CA GLU A 11 -0.99 -26.34 -32.48
C GLU A 11 0.46 -26.34 -32.98
N GLU A 12 0.69 -26.75 -34.24
CA GLU A 12 1.96 -26.56 -34.93
C GLU A 12 2.10 -25.09 -35.32
N GLU A 13 2.82 -24.31 -34.50
CA GLU A 13 3.24 -22.95 -34.89
C GLU A 13 4.53 -23.03 -35.71
N ASP A 14 4.37 -22.99 -37.05
CA ASP A 14 5.42 -22.55 -37.97
C ASP A 14 5.58 -21.04 -37.82
N VAL A 15 6.60 -20.58 -37.07
CA VAL A 15 7.02 -19.18 -37.11
C VAL A 15 8.53 -19.07 -37.33
N GLN A 16 8.84 -18.38 -38.43
CA GLN A 16 10.15 -18.10 -39.01
C GLN A 16 11.05 -17.32 -38.04
N ILE A 17 12.30 -17.76 -37.90
CA ILE A 17 13.34 -17.05 -37.18
C ILE A 17 13.99 -16.05 -38.15
N ASP A 18 13.71 -14.76 -37.94
CA ASP A 18 14.49 -13.68 -38.55
C ASP A 18 15.88 -13.63 -37.90
N ALA A 19 16.90 -13.86 -38.73
CA ALA A 19 18.29 -13.82 -38.36
C ALA A 19 18.77 -12.36 -38.22
N TYR A 20 19.11 -11.94 -37.01
CA TYR A 20 20.04 -10.83 -36.80
C TYR A 20 21.43 -11.42 -36.55
N ASP A 21 22.31 -11.14 -37.51
CA ASP A 21 23.75 -11.39 -37.50
C ASP A 21 24.40 -10.45 -36.49
N ASP A 22 24.98 -11.00 -35.42
CA ASP A 22 25.98 -10.30 -34.62
C ASP A 22 27.17 -11.22 -34.43
N SER A 23 28.21 -10.91 -35.19
CA SER A 23 29.48 -11.58 -35.25
C SER A 23 30.35 -11.11 -34.09
N ASP A 24 30.66 -11.99 -33.15
CA ASP A 24 31.89 -11.87 -32.36
C ASP A 24 32.57 -13.25 -32.25
N GLN A 25 33.74 -13.29 -32.87
CA GLN A 25 34.69 -14.39 -32.85
C GLN A 25 35.39 -14.41 -31.49
N ASP A 26 35.41 -15.58 -30.84
CA ASP A 26 36.61 -16.04 -30.16
C ASP A 26 36.62 -17.57 -30.06
N SER A 27 37.64 -18.14 -30.68
CA SER A 27 38.04 -19.54 -30.66
C SER A 27 38.71 -19.90 -29.33
N ASP A 28 38.39 -21.05 -28.73
CA ASP A 28 39.21 -22.27 -28.83
C ASP A 28 38.75 -23.39 -27.85
N VAL A 29 39.13 -24.61 -28.20
CA VAL A 29 39.25 -25.89 -27.46
C VAL A 29 38.01 -26.75 -27.17
N SER A 30 37.86 -27.77 -28.02
CA SER A 30 37.07 -28.98 -27.80
C SER A 30 37.76 -29.94 -26.80
N VAL A 31 37.02 -30.38 -25.78
CA VAL A 31 37.29 -31.64 -25.06
C VAL A 31 36.01 -32.46 -25.13
N GLN A 32 36.09 -33.61 -25.82
CA GLN A 32 35.08 -34.65 -25.79
C GLN A 32 35.04 -35.26 -24.38
N ASP A 33 33.88 -35.27 -23.74
CA ASP A 33 33.57 -36.21 -22.67
C ASP A 33 32.16 -36.77 -22.86
N ASP A 34 32.09 -38.07 -22.74
CA ASP A 34 30.95 -38.95 -22.92
C ASP A 34 30.13 -38.98 -21.62
N GLY A 35 28.79 -38.91 -21.71
CA GLY A 35 27.93 -39.17 -20.56
C GLY A 35 26.70 -38.27 -20.39
N GLY A 36 25.52 -38.87 -20.57
CA GLY A 36 24.28 -38.54 -19.85
C GLY A 36 23.79 -37.09 -19.90
N ARG A 37 22.82 -36.81 -20.79
CA ARG A 37 22.03 -35.57 -20.84
C ARG A 37 21.63 -35.10 -19.41
N PRO A 38 22.14 -33.99 -18.88
CA PRO A 38 21.49 -33.30 -17.79
C PRO A 38 20.33 -32.50 -18.36
N SER A 39 19.15 -32.65 -17.77
CA SER A 39 17.99 -31.77 -17.95
C SER A 39 18.46 -30.32 -18.03
N LYS A 40 18.10 -29.57 -19.08
CA LYS A 40 18.42 -28.14 -19.24
C LYS A 40 18.16 -27.39 -17.92
N ARG A 41 19.19 -27.21 -17.09
CA ARG A 41 19.12 -26.38 -15.89
C ARG A 41 19.08 -24.94 -16.38
N ARG A 42 17.95 -24.25 -16.17
CA ARG A 42 17.83 -22.82 -16.42
C ARG A 42 18.83 -22.12 -15.52
N ARG A 43 19.83 -21.49 -16.13
CA ARG A 43 20.74 -20.58 -15.42
C ARG A 43 19.89 -19.43 -14.90
N LEU A 44 20.05 -19.08 -13.62
CA LEU A 44 19.47 -17.89 -12.99
C LEU A 44 20.11 -16.64 -13.62
N SER A 45 19.78 -16.33 -14.88
CA SER A 45 20.23 -15.13 -15.59
C SER A 45 19.43 -13.93 -15.08
N SER A 46 20.15 -12.86 -14.71
CA SER A 46 19.64 -11.67 -14.02
C SER A 46 18.73 -10.74 -14.84
N SER A 47 18.32 -11.11 -16.05
CA SER A 47 17.68 -10.16 -16.99
C SER A 47 16.22 -10.47 -17.35
N SER A 48 15.74 -11.71 -17.15
CA SER A 48 14.30 -12.01 -17.23
C SER A 48 13.74 -12.17 -15.82
N ARG A 49 12.62 -11.48 -15.51
CA ARG A 49 11.88 -11.71 -14.26
C ARG A 49 11.35 -13.15 -14.28
N GLN A 50 12.17 -14.09 -13.84
CA GLN A 50 11.79 -15.48 -13.71
C GLN A 50 10.66 -15.56 -12.68
N ILE A 51 9.46 -15.83 -13.20
CA ILE A 51 8.30 -16.18 -12.39
C ILE A 51 8.49 -17.63 -11.95
N ALA A 52 8.48 -17.84 -10.64
CA ALA A 52 8.44 -19.17 -10.05
C ALA A 52 7.00 -19.58 -9.82
N LEU A 53 6.71 -20.87 -10.00
CA LEU A 53 5.41 -21.47 -9.69
C LEU A 53 5.48 -22.28 -8.38
N PRO A 54 4.36 -22.39 -7.62
CA PRO A 54 4.32 -23.25 -6.45
C PRO A 54 4.72 -24.70 -6.79
N GLY A 55 5.67 -25.25 -6.04
CA GLY A 55 6.23 -26.58 -6.27
C GLY A 55 7.45 -26.62 -7.20
N GLU A 56 7.80 -25.52 -7.85
CA GLU A 56 9.00 -25.44 -8.70
C GLU A 56 10.28 -25.44 -7.85
N VAL A 57 11.28 -26.21 -8.28
CA VAL A 57 12.61 -26.21 -7.65
C VAL A 57 13.37 -24.98 -8.12
N ILE A 58 13.72 -24.10 -7.19
CA ILE A 58 14.43 -22.83 -7.44
C ILE A 58 15.94 -23.07 -7.57
N THR A 59 16.52 -23.76 -6.58
CA THR A 59 17.96 -24.03 -6.52
C THR A 59 18.26 -25.20 -5.59
N ASP A 60 19.39 -25.87 -5.83
CA ASP A 60 19.89 -26.98 -5.01
C ASP A 60 21.09 -26.57 -4.14
N ASP A 61 21.51 -25.29 -4.26
CA ASP A 61 22.67 -24.74 -3.56
C ASP A 61 22.33 -24.39 -2.10
N THR A 62 23.07 -25.00 -1.17
CA THR A 62 22.91 -24.79 0.28
C THR A 62 23.44 -23.44 0.78
N GLN A 63 24.09 -22.66 -0.09
CA GLN A 63 24.63 -21.34 0.25
C GLN A 63 23.55 -20.26 0.36
N TRP A 64 22.35 -20.52 -0.17
CA TRP A 64 21.24 -19.57 -0.15
C TRP A 64 20.46 -19.68 1.15
N MET A 65 20.19 -18.52 1.75
CA MET A 65 19.25 -18.39 2.85
C MET A 65 17.83 -18.37 2.31
N ARG A 66 16.95 -19.12 2.98
CA ARG A 66 15.51 -19.14 2.69
C ARG A 66 14.84 -17.85 3.14
N GLY A 67 14.10 -17.23 2.24
CA GLY A 67 13.22 -16.10 2.51
C GLY A 67 11.75 -16.51 2.40
N HIS A 68 10.87 -15.51 2.49
CA HIS A 68 9.43 -15.72 2.31
C HIS A 68 9.10 -16.33 0.94
N GLY A 69 8.09 -17.20 0.90
CA GLY A 69 7.65 -17.86 -0.33
C GLY A 69 8.57 -18.99 -0.82
N THR A 70 9.55 -19.39 0.00
CA THR A 70 10.43 -20.55 -0.27
C THR A 70 10.31 -21.56 0.86
N PHE A 71 10.39 -22.84 0.51
CA PHE A 71 10.36 -23.97 1.43
C PHE A 71 11.52 -24.92 1.11
N MET A 72 12.18 -25.44 2.14
CA MET A 72 13.24 -26.43 1.99
C MET A 72 12.86 -27.63 2.88
N PRO A 73 12.56 -28.80 2.29
CA PRO A 73 12.26 -30.01 3.05
C PRO A 73 13.46 -30.41 3.93
N GLU A 74 13.23 -30.89 5.15
CA GLU A 74 14.31 -31.25 6.09
C GLU A 74 15.26 -32.35 5.57
N GLN A 75 14.79 -33.16 4.62
CA GLN A 75 15.52 -34.30 4.04
C GLN A 75 16.19 -33.96 2.70
N SER A 76 16.02 -32.73 2.18
CA SER A 76 16.48 -32.33 0.86
C SER A 76 17.26 -31.02 0.92
N THR A 77 18.29 -30.90 0.07
CA THR A 77 19.01 -29.63 -0.14
C THR A 77 18.36 -28.74 -1.20
N THR A 78 17.22 -29.17 -1.75
CA THR A 78 16.50 -28.44 -2.80
C THR A 78 15.55 -27.41 -2.19
N MET A 79 15.66 -26.18 -2.68
CA MET A 79 14.77 -25.08 -2.32
C MET A 79 13.61 -25.04 -3.31
N ILE A 80 12.39 -25.09 -2.80
CA ILE A 80 11.15 -25.17 -3.57
C ILE A 80 10.35 -23.87 -3.37
N ALA A 81 9.76 -23.35 -4.44
CA ALA A 81 8.85 -22.21 -4.37
C ALA A 81 7.50 -22.63 -3.75
N THR A 82 6.97 -21.83 -2.84
CA THR A 82 5.62 -22.03 -2.26
C THR A 82 4.60 -21.08 -2.87
N LEU A 83 5.06 -19.95 -3.42
CA LEU A 83 4.21 -18.90 -3.98
C LEU A 83 4.43 -18.76 -5.49
N ALA A 84 3.43 -18.22 -6.19
CA ALA A 84 3.55 -17.83 -7.59
C ALA A 84 4.02 -16.37 -7.67
N GLY A 85 5.11 -16.12 -8.37
CA GLY A 85 5.57 -14.76 -8.65
C GLY A 85 7.07 -14.64 -8.89
N PRO A 86 7.58 -13.41 -9.10
CA PRO A 86 8.99 -13.21 -9.42
C PRO A 86 9.91 -13.60 -8.27
N LEU A 87 10.99 -14.30 -8.61
CA LEU A 87 12.08 -14.59 -7.68
C LEU A 87 12.84 -13.30 -7.34
N LYS A 88 12.91 -12.96 -6.05
CA LYS A 88 13.67 -11.83 -5.53
C LYS A 88 14.92 -12.33 -4.83
N LYS A 89 16.07 -11.93 -5.37
CA LYS A 89 17.39 -12.23 -4.81
C LYS A 89 17.93 -10.98 -4.11
N THR A 90 18.06 -11.05 -2.79
CA THR A 90 18.64 -9.98 -1.97
C THR A 90 19.87 -10.51 -1.25
N ASN A 91 21.07 -10.16 -1.70
CA ASN A 91 22.33 -10.71 -1.18
C ASN A 91 22.36 -12.24 -1.28
N LYS A 92 22.37 -12.94 -0.13
CA LYS A 92 22.28 -14.41 -0.02
C LYS A 92 20.86 -14.90 0.31
N LEU A 93 19.86 -14.03 0.35
CA LEU A 93 18.46 -14.39 0.63
C LEU A 93 17.70 -14.56 -0.69
N LEU A 94 17.09 -15.73 -0.88
CA LEU A 94 16.13 -15.98 -1.95
C LEU A 94 14.71 -15.94 -1.39
N SER A 95 13.86 -15.10 -1.96
CA SER A 95 12.44 -15.05 -1.66
C SER A 95 11.62 -15.03 -2.94
N VAL A 96 10.38 -15.51 -2.87
CA VAL A 96 9.42 -15.40 -3.98
C VAL A 96 8.40 -14.34 -3.58
N ALA A 97 8.34 -13.26 -4.36
CA ALA A 97 7.35 -12.21 -4.13
C ALA A 97 6.02 -12.64 -4.78
N PRO A 98 4.92 -12.74 -4.03
CA PRO A 98 3.63 -13.14 -4.60
C PRO A 98 3.08 -12.07 -5.56
N LEU A 99 2.40 -12.52 -6.61
CA LEU A 99 1.67 -11.63 -7.53
C LEU A 99 0.55 -10.85 -6.83
N ARG A 100 -0.06 -11.43 -5.80
CA ARG A 100 -1.09 -10.80 -4.96
C ARG A 100 -0.94 -11.29 -3.54
N ALA A 101 -0.92 -10.38 -2.57
CA ALA A 101 -0.90 -10.72 -1.16
C ALA A 101 -1.78 -9.75 -0.35
N ARG A 102 -2.01 -10.11 0.91
CA ARG A 102 -2.52 -9.16 1.90
C ARG A 102 -1.38 -8.31 2.43
N TYR A 103 -1.72 -7.18 3.05
CA TYR A 103 -0.75 -6.34 3.72
C TYR A 103 -0.02 -7.13 4.80
N THR A 104 1.31 -7.16 4.72
CA THR A 104 2.15 -7.74 5.77
C THR A 104 2.71 -6.58 6.57
N PRO A 105 2.35 -6.43 7.85
CA PRO A 105 2.75 -5.26 8.62
C PRO A 105 4.25 -5.24 8.88
N GLU A 106 4.90 -4.09 8.64
CA GLU A 106 6.29 -3.84 9.01
C GLU A 106 6.38 -2.74 10.07
N ILE A 107 7.44 -2.76 10.87
CA ILE A 107 7.66 -1.78 11.93
C ILE A 107 7.87 -0.39 11.31
N GLY A 108 7.16 0.60 11.84
CA GLY A 108 7.20 1.99 11.38
C GLY A 108 6.36 2.26 10.13
N ASP A 109 5.51 1.32 9.71
CA ASP A 109 4.54 1.59 8.65
C ASP A 109 3.41 2.49 9.18
N LEU A 110 3.03 3.48 8.37
CA LEU A 110 1.83 4.26 8.61
C LEU A 110 0.64 3.55 7.96
N VAL A 111 -0.38 3.27 8.77
CA VAL A 111 -1.57 2.55 8.35
C VAL A 111 -2.84 3.30 8.75
N VAL A 112 -3.83 3.24 7.88
CA VAL A 112 -5.20 3.62 8.22
C VAL A 112 -5.93 2.35 8.63
N GLY A 113 -6.74 2.40 9.67
CA GLY A 113 -7.45 1.23 10.17
C GLY A 113 -8.85 1.56 10.67
N ARG A 114 -9.71 0.54 10.71
CA ARG A 114 -11.07 0.63 11.24
C ARG A 114 -11.20 -0.16 12.53
N ILE A 115 -11.81 0.41 13.54
CA ILE A 115 -12.05 -0.28 14.81
C ILE A 115 -13.12 -1.34 14.62
N VAL A 116 -12.81 -2.58 14.96
CA VAL A 116 -13.73 -3.72 14.86
C VAL A 116 -14.42 -3.97 16.18
N GLU A 117 -13.65 -4.02 17.27
CA GLU A 117 -14.18 -4.25 18.61
C GLU A 117 -13.35 -3.55 19.68
N VAL A 118 -14.03 -3.18 20.77
CA VAL A 118 -13.43 -2.65 21.98
C VAL A 118 -13.31 -3.77 23.02
N GLN A 119 -12.09 -4.11 23.43
CA GLN A 119 -11.81 -5.10 24.47
C GLN A 119 -11.35 -4.42 25.77
N LYS A 120 -11.09 -5.21 26.81
CA LYS A 120 -10.49 -4.72 28.05
C LYS A 120 -9.09 -4.17 27.77
N SER A 121 -8.92 -2.85 27.95
CA SER A 121 -7.65 -2.13 27.84
C SER A 121 -7.01 -2.12 26.43
N GLN A 122 -7.70 -2.59 25.40
CA GLN A 122 -7.24 -2.55 24.00
C GLN A 122 -8.38 -2.51 22.99
N TRP A 123 -8.12 -1.95 21.80
CA TRP A 123 -8.98 -2.02 20.63
C TRP A 123 -8.42 -3.02 19.61
N LYS A 124 -9.31 -3.74 18.92
CA LYS A 124 -8.93 -4.45 17.70
C LYS A 124 -9.20 -3.59 16.48
N VAL A 125 -8.22 -3.50 15.61
CA VAL A 125 -8.24 -2.64 14.43
C VAL A 125 -8.04 -3.51 13.18
N ASP A 126 -8.93 -3.35 12.21
CA ASP A 126 -8.79 -3.90 10.87
C ASP A 126 -7.87 -3.00 10.04
N VAL A 127 -6.73 -3.57 9.62
CA VAL A 127 -5.71 -2.91 8.80
C VAL A 127 -5.48 -3.66 7.49
N ALA A 128 -6.44 -4.47 7.01
CA ALA A 128 -6.29 -5.33 5.82
C ALA A 128 -5.16 -6.38 5.88
N ALA A 129 -4.54 -6.57 7.04
CA ALA A 129 -3.61 -7.67 7.31
C ALA A 129 -4.35 -9.00 7.52
N PRO A 130 -3.64 -10.16 7.48
CA PRO A 130 -4.24 -11.45 7.78
C PRO A 130 -4.84 -11.55 9.19
N LEU A 131 -4.29 -10.80 10.14
CA LEU A 131 -4.72 -10.75 11.53
C LEU A 131 -5.13 -9.33 11.91
N LEU A 132 -6.11 -9.20 12.81
CA LEU A 132 -6.51 -7.91 13.37
C LEU A 132 -5.38 -7.34 14.23
N ALA A 133 -5.05 -6.08 14.00
CA ALA A 133 -4.05 -5.36 14.77
C ALA A 133 -4.59 -5.00 16.15
N GLN A 134 -3.69 -4.81 17.11
CA GLN A 134 -4.01 -4.44 18.48
C GLN A 134 -3.59 -3.00 18.72
N LEU A 135 -4.50 -2.17 19.22
CA LEU A 135 -4.20 -0.83 19.70
C LEU A 135 -4.46 -0.81 21.22
N PRO A 136 -3.42 -0.92 22.06
CA PRO A 136 -3.60 -0.91 23.49
C PRO A 136 -3.92 0.51 23.97
N LEU A 137 -4.69 0.63 25.05
CA LEU A 137 -4.97 1.92 25.71
C LEU A 137 -3.65 2.64 26.04
N SER A 138 -2.67 1.86 26.54
CA SER A 138 -1.26 1.78 26.10
C SER A 138 -0.61 2.90 25.28
N SER A 139 -1.16 3.07 24.10
CA SER A 139 -0.45 3.62 22.96
C SER A 139 -1.21 4.77 22.32
N ILE A 140 -2.28 5.24 22.97
CA ILE A 140 -3.04 6.42 22.58
C ILE A 140 -2.72 7.62 23.47
N ASN A 141 -2.92 8.82 22.93
CA ASN A 141 -2.79 10.09 23.62
C ASN A 141 -4.10 10.42 24.33
N LEU A 142 -4.14 10.40 25.66
CA LEU A 142 -5.37 10.78 26.37
C LEU A 142 -5.61 12.29 26.25
N PRO A 143 -6.88 12.73 26.24
CA PRO A 143 -7.18 14.15 26.32
C PRO A 143 -6.61 14.73 27.60
N GLY A 144 -5.85 15.82 27.48
CA GLY A 144 -5.03 16.31 28.58
C GLY A 144 -3.59 16.66 28.18
N GLY A 145 -3.04 15.99 27.15
CA GLY A 145 -1.61 15.99 26.86
C GLY A 145 -0.71 15.43 28.00
N VAL A 146 -1.29 15.17 29.19
CA VAL A 146 -0.56 14.74 30.38
C VAL A 146 -0.22 13.26 30.28
N LEU A 147 1.08 12.98 30.35
CA LEU A 147 1.61 11.63 30.51
C LEU A 147 1.34 11.12 31.93
N ARG A 148 0.08 10.78 32.24
CA ARG A 148 -0.35 10.23 33.53
C ARG A 148 -0.45 8.71 33.51
N ARG A 149 -0.31 8.08 34.68
CA ARG A 149 -0.61 6.65 34.83
C ARG A 149 -2.09 6.43 34.49
N ARG A 150 -2.32 5.49 33.57
CA ARG A 150 -3.67 5.11 33.15
C ARG A 150 -4.42 4.52 34.33
N THR A 151 -5.62 5.04 34.52
CA THR A 151 -6.50 4.66 35.63
C THR A 151 -7.57 3.69 35.14
N THR A 152 -8.18 2.96 36.07
CA THR A 152 -9.33 2.10 35.77
C THR A 152 -10.53 2.89 35.24
N ALA A 153 -10.61 4.19 35.52
CA ALA A 153 -11.61 5.08 34.94
C ALA A 153 -11.43 5.25 33.42
N ASP A 154 -10.18 5.37 32.95
CA ASP A 154 -9.88 5.48 31.51
C ASP A 154 -10.26 4.19 30.76
N GLU A 155 -10.17 3.02 31.41
CA GLU A 155 -10.63 1.74 30.84
C GLU A 155 -12.15 1.68 30.65
N LEU A 156 -12.92 2.27 31.56
CA LEU A 156 -14.38 2.37 31.44
C LEU A 156 -14.80 3.36 30.35
N GLN A 157 -13.99 4.39 30.11
CA GLN A 157 -14.26 5.45 29.12
C GLN A 157 -13.68 5.16 27.74
N MET A 158 -13.19 3.93 27.48
CA MET A 158 -12.56 3.59 26.19
C MET A 158 -13.46 3.87 24.97
N ARG A 159 -14.76 3.62 25.10
CA ARG A 159 -15.75 3.90 24.04
C ARG A 159 -15.94 5.39 23.75
N ASN A 160 -15.47 6.29 24.61
CA ASN A 160 -15.54 7.73 24.35
C ASN A 160 -14.40 8.20 23.43
N TYR A 161 -13.27 7.50 23.42
CA TYR A 161 -12.16 7.80 22.52
C TYR A 161 -12.41 7.20 21.13
N PHE A 162 -12.83 5.94 21.13
CA PHE A 162 -12.80 5.10 19.95
C PHE A 162 -13.92 4.05 20.05
N GLN A 163 -14.86 4.14 19.11
CA GLN A 163 -16.03 3.28 18.99
C GLN A 163 -15.86 2.30 17.83
N GLU A 164 -16.63 1.21 17.85
CA GLU A 164 -16.68 0.28 16.72
C GLU A 164 -17.10 1.02 15.43
N GLY A 165 -16.36 0.80 14.36
CA GLY A 165 -16.56 1.47 13.07
C GLY A 165 -15.76 2.75 12.88
N ASP A 166 -15.16 3.32 13.93
CA ASP A 166 -14.31 4.50 13.79
C ASP A 166 -13.08 4.21 12.94
N LEU A 167 -12.68 5.19 12.13
CA LEU A 167 -11.45 5.17 11.35
C LEU A 167 -10.35 5.95 12.07
N LEU A 168 -9.14 5.43 12.02
CA LEU A 168 -7.98 6.07 12.64
C LEU A 168 -6.72 5.87 11.82
N VAL A 169 -5.78 6.79 11.99
CA VAL A 169 -4.40 6.66 11.51
C VAL A 169 -3.54 6.19 12.67
N ALA A 170 -2.72 5.17 12.44
CA ALA A 170 -1.77 4.69 13.42
C ALA A 170 -0.47 4.25 12.76
N GLU A 171 0.58 4.17 13.56
CA GLU A 171 1.86 3.62 13.17
C GLU A 171 2.05 2.24 13.81
N VAL A 172 2.68 1.32 13.08
CA VAL A 172 3.04 0.00 13.59
C VAL A 172 4.24 0.12 14.51
N GLN A 173 4.00 -0.04 15.82
CA GLN A 173 5.05 0.07 16.84
C GLN A 173 5.99 -1.14 16.80
N GLN A 174 5.37 -2.32 16.88
CA GLN A 174 6.02 -3.60 17.13
C GLN A 174 5.16 -4.71 16.54
N LEU A 175 5.83 -5.78 16.12
CA LEU A 175 5.17 -7.02 15.70
C LEU A 175 5.34 -8.04 16.82
N ARG A 176 4.28 -8.77 17.16
CA ARG A 176 4.36 -9.86 18.13
C ARG A 176 5.18 -11.01 17.57
N SER A 177 6.21 -11.45 18.30
CA SER A 177 7.16 -12.48 17.84
C SER A 177 6.54 -13.87 17.60
N SER A 178 5.40 -14.19 18.22
CA SER A 178 4.73 -15.48 18.04
C SER A 178 3.88 -15.56 16.77
N ASP A 179 3.04 -14.54 16.53
CA ASP A 179 1.94 -14.63 15.56
C ASP A 179 2.07 -13.60 14.42
N GLY A 180 3.02 -12.66 14.52
CA GLY A 180 3.16 -11.56 13.56
C GLY A 180 2.08 -10.47 13.67
N THR A 181 1.21 -10.54 14.69
CA THR A 181 0.19 -9.52 14.94
C THR A 181 0.82 -8.15 15.17
N ALA A 182 0.32 -7.13 14.48
CA ALA A 182 0.78 -5.75 14.62
C ALA A 182 0.21 -5.09 15.89
N ASN A 183 1.10 -4.44 16.64
CA ASN A 183 0.74 -3.56 17.74
C ASN A 183 0.88 -2.10 17.28
N LEU A 184 -0.19 -1.34 17.40
CA LEU A 184 -0.32 0.01 16.86
C LEU A 184 -0.10 1.08 17.94
N HIS A 185 0.31 2.27 17.53
CA HIS A 185 0.29 3.44 18.40
C HIS A 185 -0.14 4.71 17.67
N THR A 186 -0.71 5.65 18.42
CA THR A 186 -1.16 6.97 17.95
C THR A 186 -0.51 8.08 18.78
N ARG A 187 0.77 7.90 19.15
CA ARG A 187 1.51 8.85 20.01
C ARG A 187 1.78 10.21 19.37
N SER A 188 1.75 10.31 18.04
CA SER A 188 1.86 11.61 17.35
C SER A 188 0.50 12.31 17.34
N LEU A 189 0.49 13.63 17.51
CA LEU A 189 -0.73 14.46 17.37
C LEU A 189 -1.32 14.43 15.95
N LYS A 190 -0.51 14.03 14.96
CA LYS A 190 -0.93 13.80 13.57
C LYS A 190 -1.79 12.55 13.43
N TYR A 191 -1.73 11.66 14.40
CA TYR A 191 -2.40 10.37 14.39
C TYR A 191 -3.58 10.41 15.34
N GLY A 192 -4.70 9.82 14.93
CA GLY A 192 -5.93 9.89 15.69
C GLY A 192 -7.13 9.52 14.85
N LYS A 193 -8.30 9.90 15.34
CA LYS A 193 -9.56 9.64 14.67
C LYS A 193 -9.66 10.47 13.38
N LEU A 194 -10.12 9.82 12.33
CA LEU A 194 -10.31 10.44 11.02
C LEU A 194 -11.71 11.02 10.89
N ARG A 195 -11.79 12.26 10.40
CA ARG A 195 -13.03 13.02 10.18
C ARG A 195 -12.93 13.91 8.93
N ASN A 196 -14.05 14.51 8.54
CA ASN A 196 -14.14 15.48 7.44
C ASN A 196 -13.64 14.97 6.09
N GLY A 197 -13.91 13.71 5.78
CA GLY A 197 -13.29 13.06 4.64
C GLY A 197 -14.00 11.82 4.15
N MET A 198 -13.32 11.14 3.22
CA MET A 198 -13.75 9.95 2.54
C MET A 198 -12.68 8.86 2.67
N PHE A 199 -13.14 7.64 2.93
CA PHE A 199 -12.31 6.46 2.97
C PHE A 199 -12.26 5.79 1.60
N LEU A 200 -11.07 5.35 1.21
CA LEU A 200 -10.85 4.56 0.01
C LEU A 200 -10.01 3.33 0.36
N ALA A 201 -10.45 2.15 -0.06
CA ALA A 201 -9.68 0.92 0.06
C ALA A 201 -9.18 0.49 -1.32
N VAL A 202 -7.86 0.37 -1.43
CA VAL A 202 -7.17 -0.05 -2.64
C VAL A 202 -6.62 -1.47 -2.45
N SER A 203 -6.95 -2.37 -3.37
CA SER A 203 -6.39 -3.72 -3.40
C SER A 203 -5.08 -3.71 -4.16
N GLY A 204 -3.94 -3.98 -3.52
CA GLY A 204 -2.66 -3.92 -4.25
C GLY A 204 -1.39 -4.36 -3.55
N THR A 205 -1.42 -4.90 -2.33
CA THR A 205 -0.18 -5.32 -1.66
C THR A 205 0.38 -6.61 -2.28
N GLY A 206 1.14 -6.52 -3.38
CA GLY A 206 1.73 -7.67 -4.09
C GLY A 206 1.86 -7.41 -5.59
N GLY A 207 2.87 -8.00 -6.24
CA GLY A 207 3.06 -7.86 -7.69
C GLY A 207 3.63 -6.52 -8.20
N GLY A 208 3.85 -5.54 -7.32
CA GLY A 208 4.49 -4.25 -7.66
C GLY A 208 3.54 -3.05 -7.79
N GLY A 209 2.22 -3.28 -7.71
CA GLY A 209 1.21 -2.22 -7.60
C GLY A 209 0.88 -1.85 -6.15
N GLY A 210 -0.07 -0.92 -5.98
CA GLY A 210 -0.61 -0.51 -4.68
C GLY A 210 0.15 0.64 -4.01
N VAL A 211 -0.20 0.93 -2.75
CA VAL A 211 0.41 2.01 -1.98
C VAL A 211 1.82 1.60 -1.56
N VAL A 212 2.80 2.40 -1.93
CA VAL A 212 4.21 2.11 -1.64
C VAL A 212 4.70 2.99 -0.51
N ARG A 213 5.62 2.44 0.30
CA ARG A 213 6.30 3.21 1.35
C ARG A 213 7.11 4.34 0.72
N SER A 214 6.64 5.58 0.88
CA SER A 214 7.30 6.81 0.45
C SER A 214 7.80 7.63 1.65
N ARG A 215 8.58 8.69 1.37
CA ARG A 215 9.12 9.62 2.37
C ARG A 215 8.00 10.37 3.11
N ARG A 216 6.91 10.71 2.40
CA ARG A 216 5.71 11.32 2.98
C ARG A 216 4.50 10.46 2.60
N GLN A 217 3.78 10.01 3.62
CA GLN A 217 2.49 9.31 3.47
C GLN A 217 1.30 10.23 3.77
N VAL A 218 1.59 11.42 4.32
CA VAL A 218 0.63 12.47 4.64
C VAL A 218 1.09 13.72 3.93
N PHE A 219 0.27 14.23 3.03
CA PHE A 219 0.55 15.42 2.23
C PHE A 219 -0.73 16.14 1.85
N THR A 220 -0.61 17.42 1.51
CA THR A 220 -1.74 18.27 1.11
C THR A 220 -1.63 18.56 -0.38
N ILE A 221 -2.72 18.35 -1.11
CA ILE A 221 -2.88 18.78 -2.50
C ILE A 221 -3.62 20.11 -2.48
N ASN A 222 -3.01 21.13 -3.08
CA ASN A 222 -3.59 22.46 -3.16
C ASN A 222 -4.54 22.53 -4.37
N SER A 223 -5.84 22.54 -4.10
CA SER A 223 -6.88 22.59 -5.14
C SER A 223 -7.50 23.98 -5.33
N GLY A 224 -6.90 25.00 -4.69
CA GLY A 224 -7.39 26.39 -4.68
C GLY A 224 -7.62 27.01 -6.07
N ALA A 225 -6.88 26.57 -7.08
CA ALA A 225 -7.01 27.06 -8.46
C ALA A 225 -8.31 26.63 -9.15
N GLN A 226 -8.99 25.59 -8.66
CA GLN A 226 -10.18 24.98 -9.27
C GLN A 226 -11.48 25.25 -8.50
N GLY A 227 -11.46 26.21 -7.56
CA GLY A 227 -12.63 26.60 -6.76
C GLY A 227 -12.92 25.69 -5.56
N GLY A 228 -12.01 24.76 -5.23
CA GLY A 228 -12.05 23.94 -4.01
C GLY A 228 -11.01 24.38 -2.97
N GLY A 229 -11.26 24.10 -1.69
CA GLY A 229 -10.24 24.21 -0.65
C GLY A 229 -9.26 23.05 -0.67
N ASP A 230 -8.11 23.22 -0.03
CA ASP A 230 -7.02 22.22 0.02
C ASP A 230 -7.48 20.88 0.58
N VAL A 231 -6.91 19.79 0.06
CA VAL A 231 -7.27 18.41 0.43
C VAL A 231 -6.05 17.72 1.04
N ASN A 232 -6.19 17.19 2.25
CA ASN A 232 -5.19 16.38 2.91
C ASN A 232 -5.38 14.89 2.54
N VAL A 233 -4.32 14.27 2.06
CA VAL A 233 -4.25 12.89 1.60
C VAL A 233 -3.39 12.08 2.54
N ILE A 234 -3.94 10.96 3.04
CA ILE A 234 -3.24 10.00 3.88
C ILE A 234 -3.23 8.66 3.17
N LEU A 235 -2.04 8.25 2.75
CA LEU A 235 -1.78 6.98 2.09
C LEU A 235 -1.31 5.97 3.14
N GLY A 236 -2.18 5.04 3.53
CA GLY A 236 -1.78 3.90 4.36
C GLY A 236 -1.06 2.85 3.52
N VAL A 237 0.11 2.37 3.98
CA VAL A 237 0.89 1.32 3.30
C VAL A 237 0.08 0.02 3.14
N ASN A 238 -0.95 -0.16 3.97
CA ASN A 238 -1.89 -1.26 3.90
C ASN A 238 -2.94 -1.16 2.78
N GLY A 239 -2.89 -0.11 1.96
CA GLY A 239 -3.86 0.16 0.90
C GLY A 239 -5.13 0.87 1.38
N TYR A 240 -5.22 1.22 2.67
CA TYR A 240 -6.30 2.05 3.19
C TYR A 240 -5.88 3.52 3.10
N ILE A 241 -6.73 4.30 2.45
CA ILE A 241 -6.46 5.69 2.10
C ILE A 241 -7.56 6.55 2.70
N TRP A 242 -7.18 7.73 3.18
CA TRP A 242 -8.10 8.72 3.69
C TRP A 242 -7.87 10.06 3.02
N LEU A 243 -8.95 10.64 2.50
CA LEU A 243 -8.96 11.94 1.84
C LEU A 243 -9.84 12.87 2.67
N SER A 244 -9.30 13.97 3.16
CA SER A 244 -10.06 14.91 3.99
C SER A 244 -9.84 16.35 3.57
N LYS A 245 -10.81 17.21 3.89
CA LYS A 245 -10.59 18.66 3.84
C LYS A 245 -9.36 19.02 4.68
N HIS A 246 -8.48 19.86 4.14
CA HIS A 246 -7.38 20.40 4.92
C HIS A 246 -7.94 21.16 6.11
N MET A 247 -7.59 20.69 7.29
CA MET A 247 -7.71 21.45 8.53
C MET A 247 -6.31 21.92 8.86
N GLU A 248 -6.15 23.21 9.12
CA GLU A 248 -4.90 23.72 9.67
C GLU A 248 -4.58 22.91 10.93
N GLN A 249 -3.59 22.02 10.83
CA GLN A 249 -3.07 21.33 11.99
C GLN A 249 -2.24 22.35 12.77
N VAL A 250 -2.40 22.35 14.08
CA VAL A 250 -1.83 23.35 15.01
C VAL A 250 -0.29 23.44 14.93
N GLU A 251 0.41 22.48 14.31
CA GLU A 251 1.85 22.62 14.04
C GLU A 251 2.18 23.82 13.12
N ASP A 252 1.32 24.18 12.17
CA ASP A 252 1.51 25.40 11.36
C ASP A 252 1.16 26.68 12.14
N GLN A 253 0.22 26.59 13.09
CA GLN A 253 -0.06 27.69 14.02
C GLN A 253 1.06 27.88 15.06
N GLY A 254 1.78 26.82 15.44
CA GLY A 254 2.98 26.91 16.29
C GLY A 254 4.15 27.61 15.60
N ARG A 255 4.17 27.64 14.26
CA ARG A 255 5.14 28.41 13.46
C ARG A 255 4.69 29.85 13.20
N MET A 256 3.38 30.11 13.09
CA MET A 256 2.85 31.45 12.81
C MET A 256 2.51 32.29 14.05
N SER A 257 2.19 31.67 15.19
CA SER A 257 1.79 32.38 16.41
C SER A 257 2.79 32.12 17.53
N GLY A 258 3.81 32.97 17.60
CA GLY A 258 4.77 32.97 18.69
C GLY A 258 4.08 33.07 20.05
N GLY A 259 4.19 32.00 20.85
CA GLY A 259 4.06 32.08 22.31
C GLY A 259 2.65 31.94 22.91
N VAL A 260 1.80 31.03 22.41
CA VAL A 260 0.63 30.58 23.19
C VAL A 260 1.01 29.38 24.05
N SER A 261 0.72 29.45 25.35
CA SER A 261 1.05 28.44 26.37
C SER A 261 0.59 27.04 25.95
N ILE A 262 1.56 26.15 25.74
CA ILE A 262 1.41 24.79 25.20
C ILE A 262 0.33 23.96 25.94
N SER A 263 0.20 24.12 27.26
CA SER A 263 -0.68 23.28 28.09
C SER A 263 -2.19 23.48 27.89
N ASN A 264 -2.67 24.68 27.57
CA ASN A 264 -4.12 24.93 27.45
C ASN A 264 -4.65 24.64 26.04
N LEU A 265 -3.78 24.73 25.04
CA LEU A 265 -4.12 24.43 23.65
C LEU A 265 -4.18 22.92 23.43
N ASP A 266 -3.27 22.17 24.06
CA ASP A 266 -3.25 20.70 24.03
C ASP A 266 -4.57 20.08 24.54
N ASP A 267 -5.21 20.67 25.56
CA ASP A 267 -6.48 20.19 26.12
C ASP A 267 -7.67 20.35 25.16
N VAL A 268 -7.79 21.53 24.52
CA VAL A 268 -8.86 21.80 23.56
C VAL A 268 -8.67 20.95 22.30
N VAL A 269 -7.43 20.86 21.81
CA VAL A 269 -7.08 20.05 20.65
C VAL A 269 -7.34 18.58 20.92
N SER A 270 -6.97 18.08 22.10
CA SER A 270 -7.18 16.67 22.42
C SER A 270 -8.66 16.28 22.57
N SER A 271 -9.53 17.23 22.96
CA SER A 271 -10.98 17.00 22.96
C SER A 271 -11.53 16.89 21.53
N ALA A 272 -10.96 17.63 20.58
CA ALA A 272 -11.32 17.58 19.16
C ALA A 272 -10.78 16.34 18.43
N ILE A 273 -9.66 15.76 18.89
CA ILE A 273 -9.06 14.53 18.30
C ILE A 273 -10.01 13.33 18.36
N TYR A 274 -10.89 13.28 19.37
CA TYR A 274 -11.82 12.15 19.56
C TYR A 274 -13.27 12.48 19.20
N SER A 275 -13.53 13.68 18.67
CA SER A 275 -14.87 14.06 18.23
C SER A 275 -15.29 13.30 16.98
N SER A 276 -16.51 12.76 16.98
CA SER A 276 -17.14 12.13 15.81
C SER A 276 -17.88 13.13 14.91
N GLN A 277 -17.93 14.41 15.28
CA GLN A 277 -18.68 15.41 14.52
C GLN A 277 -17.84 15.95 13.36
N ASN A 278 -18.43 15.92 12.17
CA ASN A 278 -17.81 16.47 10.96
C ASN A 278 -18.17 17.95 10.81
N ASP A 279 -17.22 18.72 10.28
CA ASP A 279 -17.42 20.11 9.89
C ASP A 279 -18.13 20.19 8.54
N ASP A 280 -18.71 21.35 8.22
CA ASP A 280 -19.30 21.56 6.91
C ASP A 280 -18.20 21.68 5.82
N ILE A 281 -18.41 20.96 4.74
CA ILE A 281 -17.49 20.85 3.60
C ILE A 281 -18.24 21.36 2.37
N GLY A 282 -17.75 22.47 1.80
CA GLY A 282 -18.31 23.05 0.58
C GLY A 282 -18.23 22.11 -0.62
N GLU A 283 -19.13 22.30 -1.57
CA GLU A 283 -19.26 21.42 -2.74
C GLU A 283 -17.98 21.35 -3.60
N GLY A 284 -17.25 22.47 -3.72
CA GLY A 284 -15.96 22.52 -4.41
C GLY A 284 -14.96 21.53 -3.81
N THR A 285 -14.71 21.59 -2.50
CA THR A 285 -13.81 20.64 -1.82
C THR A 285 -14.28 19.19 -1.93
N ARG A 286 -15.60 18.93 -1.90
CA ARG A 286 -16.13 17.57 -2.08
C ARG A 286 -15.84 17.03 -3.49
N ARG A 287 -15.96 17.88 -4.51
CA ARG A 287 -15.62 17.52 -5.90
C ARG A 287 -14.14 17.18 -6.04
N GLU A 288 -13.26 17.96 -5.42
CA GLU A 288 -11.82 17.69 -5.43
C GLU A 288 -11.46 16.39 -4.72
N ILE A 289 -12.07 16.12 -3.55
CA ILE A 289 -11.91 14.83 -2.85
C ILE A 289 -12.36 13.67 -3.75
N ALA A 290 -13.47 13.81 -4.47
CA ALA A 290 -13.95 12.79 -5.40
C ALA A 290 -12.98 12.60 -6.58
N ARG A 291 -12.47 13.68 -7.18
CA ARG A 291 -11.51 13.63 -8.30
C ARG A 291 -10.24 12.89 -7.90
N ILE A 292 -9.62 13.28 -6.78
CA ILE A 292 -8.41 12.63 -6.25
C ILE A 292 -8.67 11.15 -5.98
N SER A 293 -9.83 10.80 -5.42
CA SER A 293 -10.17 9.40 -5.14
C SER A 293 -10.23 8.55 -6.40
N GLU A 294 -10.71 9.12 -7.49
CA GLU A 294 -10.85 8.41 -8.75
C GLU A 294 -9.50 8.26 -9.46
N CYS A 295 -8.64 9.29 -9.43
CA CYS A 295 -7.25 9.17 -9.87
C CYS A 295 -6.53 8.00 -9.15
N ILE A 296 -6.67 7.92 -7.83
CA ILE A 296 -6.03 6.86 -7.03
C ILE A 296 -6.57 5.47 -7.40
N LYS A 297 -7.88 5.33 -7.64
CA LYS A 297 -8.45 4.05 -8.08
C LYS A 297 -7.90 3.63 -9.43
N ILE A 298 -7.82 4.55 -10.39
CA ILE A 298 -7.28 4.28 -11.73
C ILE A 298 -5.84 3.78 -11.65
N LEU A 299 -4.98 4.48 -10.88
CA LEU A 299 -3.60 4.08 -10.69
C LEU A 299 -3.49 2.68 -10.11
N ALA A 300 -4.34 2.38 -9.12
CA ALA A 300 -4.31 1.09 -8.46
C ALA A 300 -4.84 -0.08 -9.32
N GLU A 301 -5.91 0.14 -10.07
CA GLU A 301 -6.48 -0.87 -10.98
C GLU A 301 -5.50 -1.29 -12.07
N ASP A 302 -4.69 -0.33 -12.56
CA ASP A 302 -3.69 -0.58 -13.59
C ASP A 302 -2.37 -1.14 -13.03
N GLY A 303 -2.28 -1.32 -11.71
CA GLY A 303 -1.09 -1.84 -11.04
C GLY A 303 0.08 -0.86 -11.00
N VAL A 304 -0.18 0.44 -11.19
CA VAL A 304 0.79 1.51 -11.01
C VAL A 304 1.04 1.70 -9.51
N ARG A 305 2.27 2.05 -9.15
CA ARG A 305 2.65 2.35 -7.77
C ARG A 305 1.96 3.64 -7.34
N VAL A 306 1.30 3.63 -6.18
CA VAL A 306 0.65 4.81 -5.61
C VAL A 306 1.58 5.43 -4.57
N ASP A 307 2.07 6.63 -4.86
CA ASP A 307 2.89 7.49 -4.01
C ASP A 307 2.50 8.98 -4.20
N GLU A 308 3.12 9.88 -3.42
CA GLU A 308 2.84 11.33 -3.50
C GLU A 308 2.97 11.86 -4.93
N ASP A 309 4.09 11.55 -5.60
CA ASP A 309 4.40 12.08 -6.93
C ASP A 309 3.41 11.57 -7.99
N THR A 310 3.10 10.26 -8.00
CA THR A 310 2.13 9.70 -8.97
C THR A 310 0.72 10.24 -8.75
N VAL A 311 0.30 10.45 -7.49
CA VAL A 311 -1.03 11.01 -7.19
C VAL A 311 -1.12 12.48 -7.61
N VAL A 312 -0.08 13.28 -7.36
CA VAL A 312 -0.05 14.70 -7.78
C VAL A 312 -0.07 14.82 -9.30
N LYS A 313 0.77 14.07 -10.02
CA LYS A 313 0.78 14.05 -11.48
C LYS A 313 -0.55 13.58 -12.07
N ALA A 314 -1.14 12.54 -11.48
CA ALA A 314 -2.45 12.03 -11.89
C ALA A 314 -3.57 13.06 -11.66
N TYR A 315 -3.47 13.86 -10.59
CA TYR A 315 -4.41 14.93 -10.31
C TYR A 315 -4.27 16.09 -11.31
N GLU A 316 -3.05 16.54 -11.58
CA GLU A 316 -2.78 17.58 -12.59
C GLU A 316 -3.31 17.17 -13.98
N ALA A 317 -3.01 15.92 -14.41
CA ALA A 317 -3.51 15.39 -15.67
C ALA A 317 -5.05 15.28 -15.73
N ALA A 318 -5.69 14.94 -14.60
CA ALA A 318 -7.15 14.88 -14.52
C ALA A 318 -7.79 16.28 -14.60
N VAL A 319 -7.15 17.28 -14.01
CA VAL A 319 -7.58 18.68 -14.08
C VAL A 319 -7.46 19.22 -15.50
N ASP A 320 -6.33 18.98 -16.16
CA ASP A 320 -6.11 19.40 -17.56
C ASP A 320 -7.14 18.74 -18.49
N ALA A 321 -7.43 17.45 -18.30
CA ALA A 321 -8.42 16.74 -19.08
C ALA A 321 -9.85 17.27 -18.89
N GLU A 322 -10.21 17.74 -17.70
CA GLU A 322 -11.53 18.32 -17.46
C GLU A 322 -11.66 19.70 -18.15
N MET A 323 -10.58 20.49 -18.19
CA MET A 323 -10.55 21.76 -18.93
C MET A 323 -10.70 21.54 -20.45
N ASP A 324 -10.08 20.50 -21.01
CA ASP A 324 -10.25 20.10 -22.41
C ASP A 324 -11.69 19.65 -22.71
N VAL A 325 -12.31 18.87 -21.83
CA VAL A 325 -13.71 18.41 -22.00
C VAL A 325 -14.72 19.55 -21.86
N MET A 326 -14.39 20.62 -21.14
CA MET A 326 -15.26 21.82 -21.09
C MET A 326 -15.22 22.65 -22.39
N THR A 327 -14.22 22.43 -23.26
CA THR A 327 -14.13 23.13 -24.56
C THR A 327 -14.85 22.40 -25.69
N ASP A 328 -15.02 21.08 -25.58
CA ASP A 328 -15.79 20.26 -26.53
C ASP A 328 -17.15 19.86 -25.93
N GLN A 329 -18.25 20.23 -26.60
CA GLN A 329 -19.61 20.08 -26.06
C GLN A 329 -20.00 18.64 -25.63
N GLU A 330 -20.60 18.58 -24.44
CA GLU A 330 -21.55 17.57 -23.93
C GLU A 330 -21.16 16.08 -24.01
N VAL A 331 -20.40 15.59 -23.03
CA VAL A 331 -20.74 14.32 -22.36
C VAL A 331 -20.35 14.39 -20.88
N VAL A 332 -21.34 14.56 -19.99
CA VAL A 332 -21.15 14.36 -18.55
C VAL A 332 -21.24 12.86 -18.27
N THR A 333 -20.14 12.12 -18.43
CA THR A 333 -19.99 10.81 -17.79
C THR A 333 -19.37 10.99 -16.42
N THR A 334 -20.00 10.39 -15.42
CA THR A 334 -19.54 10.33 -14.02
C THR A 334 -18.26 9.50 -13.81
N SER A 335 -17.73 8.91 -14.89
CA SER A 335 -16.45 8.21 -14.95
C SER A 335 -15.55 8.86 -15.98
N PHE A 336 -14.24 8.94 -15.70
CA PHE A 336 -13.25 9.37 -16.68
C PHE A 336 -13.37 8.56 -17.97
N SER A 337 -13.39 9.24 -19.12
CA SER A 337 -13.29 8.58 -20.42
C SER A 337 -12.01 7.74 -20.50
N HIS A 338 -12.02 6.66 -21.28
CA HIS A 338 -10.85 5.78 -21.49
C HIS A 338 -9.61 6.58 -21.92
N GLU A 339 -9.80 7.68 -22.65
CA GLU A 339 -8.73 8.59 -23.05
C GLU A 339 -8.13 9.35 -21.87
N VAL A 340 -8.96 9.84 -20.95
CA VAL A 340 -8.52 10.52 -19.73
C VAL A 340 -7.80 9.54 -18.80
N ARG A 341 -8.32 8.31 -18.68
CA ARG A 341 -7.65 7.22 -17.94
C ARG A 341 -6.23 6.98 -18.49
N LYS A 342 -6.08 6.92 -19.81
CA LYS A 342 -4.77 6.73 -20.45
C LYS A 342 -3.83 7.91 -20.19
N ARG A 343 -4.30 9.15 -20.31
CA ARG A 343 -3.49 10.35 -20.01
C ARG A 343 -3.02 10.37 -18.56
N ILE A 344 -3.87 10.01 -17.61
CA ILE A 344 -3.53 9.90 -16.18
C ILE A 344 -2.42 8.85 -15.97
N LEU A 345 -2.53 7.70 -16.63
CA LEU A 345 -1.54 6.63 -16.53
C LEU A 345 -0.20 7.02 -17.17
N ASP A 346 -0.23 7.60 -18.37
CA ASP A 346 0.97 8.09 -19.06
C ASP A 346 1.67 9.17 -18.21
N ALA A 347 0.92 10.09 -17.60
CA ALA A 347 1.46 11.11 -16.70
C ALA A 347 2.03 10.53 -15.39
N ALA A 348 1.47 9.44 -14.87
CA ALA A 348 1.98 8.81 -13.66
C ALA A 348 3.25 7.98 -13.90
N LEU A 349 3.45 7.47 -15.13
CA LEU A 349 4.61 6.66 -15.51
C LEU A 349 5.82 7.50 -15.93
N HIS A 350 5.62 8.75 -16.36
CA HIS A 350 6.67 9.69 -16.82
C HIS A 350 6.90 10.83 -15.82
#